data_AF-A0A1G1LKE5-F1
#
_entry.id   AF-A0A1G1LKE5-F1
#
_cell.length_a   1.000
_cell.length_b   1.000
_cell.length_c   1.000
_cell.angle_alpha   90.00
_cell.angle_beta   90.00
_cell.angle_gamma   90.00
#
_symmetry.space_group_name_H-M   'P 1'
#
loop_
_entity.id
_entity.type
_entity.pdbx_description
1 polymer ?
#
loop_
_entity_poly.entity_id
_entity_poly.type
_entity_poly.pdbx_seq_one_letter_code
_entity_poly.pdbx_strand_id
1 'polypeptide(L)' 'MSGASLIFIIIYYVLIIIPCIGTAWLGAKMMNAVGQYPSKTPMIQMNLVVKLVFLEVVSFTLLLVFFKVLVAD' A
#
# COMPACT_ATOMS: atom_id res chain seq x y z
N MET A 1 22.97 0.93 -19.97
CA MET A 1 22.13 0.28 -18.95
C MET A 1 21.39 -0.86 -19.65
N SER A 2 21.54 -2.10 -19.18
CA SER A 2 20.91 -3.28 -19.79
C SER A 2 19.39 -3.14 -19.76
N GLY A 3 18.69 -3.51 -20.84
CA GLY A 3 17.22 -3.44 -20.94
C GLY A 3 16.49 -4.18 -19.80
N ALA A 4 17.11 -5.21 -19.22
CA ALA A 4 16.59 -5.90 -18.06
C ALA A 4 16.47 -4.96 -16.84
N SER A 5 17.53 -4.20 -16.52
CA SER A 5 17.53 -3.30 -15.35
C SER A 5 16.43 -2.23 -15.38
N LEU A 6 16.05 -1.76 -16.59
CA LEU A 6 14.92 -0.84 -16.75
C LEU A 6 13.57 -1.51 -16.46
N ILE A 7 13.37 -2.75 -16.90
CA ILE A 7 12.12 -3.50 -16.65
C ILE A 7 11.95 -3.75 -15.16
N PHE A 8 13.02 -4.11 -14.45
CA PHE A 8 13.01 -4.28 -12.99
C PHE A 8 12.57 -3.00 -12.26
N ILE A 9 13.15 -1.85 -12.63
CA ILE A 9 12.83 -0.57 -12.03
C ILE A 9 11.35 -0.22 -12.25
N ILE A 10 10.83 -0.45 -13.47
CA ILE A 10 9.43 -0.17 -13.79
C ILE A 10 8.48 -1.04 -12.96
N ILE A 11 8.73 -2.34 -12.87
CA ILE A 11 7.87 -3.26 -12.10
C ILE A 11 7.90 -2.91 -10.61
N TYR A 12 9.09 -2.64 -10.07
CA TYR A 12 9.25 -2.22 -8.67
C TYR A 12 8.50 -0.91 -8.38
N TYR A 13 8.58 0.06 -9.30
CA TYR A 13 7.89 1.33 -9.17
C TYR A 13 6.36 1.16 -9.15
N VAL A 14 5.82 0.31 -10.03
CA VAL A 14 4.39 -0.01 -10.04
C VAL A 14 3.97 -0.70 -8.74
N LEU A 15 4.77 -1.65 -8.25
CA LEU A 15 4.51 -2.37 -7.01
C LEU A 15 4.44 -1.45 -5.78
N ILE A 16 5.19 -0.35 -5.76
CA ILE A 16 5.16 0.63 -4.66
C ILE A 16 4.03 1.65 -4.83
N ILE A 17 3.79 2.12 -6.05
CA ILE A 17 2.77 3.15 -6.28
C ILE A 17 1.38 2.67 -5.90
N ILE A 18 1.03 1.44 -6.24
CA ILE A 18 -0.30 0.87 -5.99
C ILE A 18 -0.68 0.97 -4.49
N PRO A 19 0.13 0.48 -3.54
CA PRO A 19 -0.18 0.63 -2.13
C PRO A 19 -0.14 2.08 -1.64
N CYS A 20 0.76 2.93 -2.16
CA CYS A 20 0.78 4.36 -1.82
C CYS A 20 -0.53 5.09 -2.21
N ILE A 21 -1.10 4.77 -3.38
CA ILE A 21 -2.41 5.31 -3.78
C ILE A 21 -3.50 4.78 -2.84
N GLY A 22 -3.44 3.50 -2.49
CA GLY A 22 -4.37 2.87 -1.56
C GLY A 22 -4.37 3.52 -0.18
N THR A 23 -3.20 3.81 0.39
CA THR A 23 -3.08 4.49 1.69
C THR A 23 -3.59 5.92 1.63
N ALA A 24 -3.26 6.67 0.58
CA ALA A 24 -3.76 8.04 0.38
C ALA A 24 -5.30 8.07 0.27
N TRP A 25 -5.89 7.14 -0.49
CA TRP A 25 -7.35 7.02 -0.62
C TRP A 25 -8.05 6.67 0.70
N LEU A 26 -7.48 5.73 1.46
CA LEU A 26 -7.97 5.38 2.79
C LEU A 26 -7.87 6.55 3.78
N GLY A 27 -6.78 7.33 3.71
CA GLY A 27 -6.60 8.55 4.49
C GLY A 27 -7.65 9.61 4.19
N ALA A 28 -7.93 9.88 2.91
CA ALA A 28 -8.98 10.80 2.49
C ALA A 28 -10.37 10.34 3.00
N LYS A 29 -10.65 9.04 2.92
CA LYS A 29 -11.90 8.47 3.43
C LYS A 29 -12.03 8.63 4.96
N MET A 30 -10.93 8.45 5.70
CA MET A 30 -10.90 8.71 7.14
C MET A 30 -11.18 10.18 7.44
N MET A 31 -10.52 11.12 6.78
CA MET A 31 -10.71 12.55 6.99
C MET A 31 -12.18 12.96 6.79
N ASN A 32 -12.81 12.49 5.72
CA ASN A 32 -14.22 12.74 5.46
C ASN A 32 -15.13 12.14 6.55
N ALA A 33 -14.85 10.91 6.99
CA ALA A 33 -15.64 10.24 8.02
C ALA A 33 -15.51 10.90 9.40
N VAL A 34 -14.30 11.33 9.78
CA VAL A 34 -14.05 12.05 11.04
C VAL A 34 -14.73 13.43 11.00
N GLY A 35 -14.68 14.13 9.86
CA GLY A 35 -15.37 15.41 9.70
C GLY A 35 -16.89 15.31 9.82
N GLN A 36 -17.48 14.19 9.40
CA GLN A 36 -18.94 13.95 9.51
C GLN A 36 -19.36 13.39 10.87
N TYR A 37 -18.51 12.60 11.53
CA TYR A 37 -18.82 11.91 12.80
C TYR A 37 -17.68 12.02 13.82
N PRO A 38 -17.44 13.21 14.40
CA PRO A 38 -16.31 13.44 15.32
C PRO A 38 -16.40 12.61 16.60
N SER A 39 -17.59 12.25 17.07
CA SER A 39 -17.79 11.39 18.25
C SER A 39 -17.40 9.93 18.01
N LYS A 40 -17.23 9.50 16.75
CA LYS A 40 -16.86 8.12 16.38
C LYS A 40 -15.40 7.98 15.92
N THR A 41 -14.59 9.02 16.09
CA THR A 41 -13.18 9.05 15.69
C THR A 41 -12.36 7.82 16.12
N PRO A 42 -12.45 7.31 17.36
CA PRO A 42 -11.65 6.15 17.79
C PRO A 42 -11.99 4.89 17.00
N MET A 43 -13.28 4.69 16.72
CA MET A 43 -13.76 3.54 15.95
C MET A 43 -13.35 3.64 14.48
N ILE A 44 -13.43 4.85 13.89
CA ILE A 44 -13.02 5.11 12.51
C ILE A 44 -11.51 4.88 12.35
N GLN A 45 -10.70 5.36 13.29
CA GLN A 45 -9.25 5.15 13.30
C GLN A 45 -8.88 3.68 13.45
N MET A 46 -9.52 2.95 14.37
CA MET A 46 -9.25 1.51 14.55
C MET A 46 -9.55 0.71 13.28
N ASN A 47 -10.67 1.00 12.62
CA ASN A 47 -11.04 0.37 11.35
C ASN A 47 -10.07 0.74 10.21
N LEU A 48 -9.55 1.97 10.19
CA LEU A 48 -8.50 2.37 9.26
C LEU A 48 -7.21 1.57 9.49
N VAL A 49 -6.76 1.46 10.74
CA VAL A 49 -5.52 0.73 11.09
C VAL A 49 -5.58 -0.71 10.60
N VAL A 50 -6.70 -1.42 10.81
CA VAL A 50 -6.88 -2.79 10.31
C VAL A 50 -6.75 -2.87 8.79
N LYS A 51 -7.33 -1.90 8.06
CA LYS A 51 -7.22 -1.84 6.59
C LYS A 51 -5.80 -1.53 6.11
N LEU A 52 -5.09 -0.65 6.82
CA LEU A 52 -3.69 -0.34 6.54
C LEU A 52 -2.78 -1.53 6.80
N VAL A 53 -2.97 -2.26 7.91
CA VAL A 53 -2.23 -3.49 8.20
C VAL A 53 -2.45 -4.53 7.11
N PHE A 54 -3.70 -4.71 6.67
CA PHE A 54 -4.00 -5.64 5.57
C PHE A 54 -3.29 -5.22 4.26
N LEU A 55 -3.36 -3.94 3.91
CA LEU A 55 -2.69 -3.41 2.72
C LEU A 55 -1.16 -3.57 2.81
N GLU A 56 -0.59 -3.38 3.99
CA GLU A 56 0.84 -3.55 4.23
C GLU A 56 1.29 -5.00 4.08
N VAL A 57 0.52 -5.96 4.64
CA VAL A 57 0.79 -7.40 4.49
C VAL A 57 0.75 -7.82 3.02
N VAL A 58 -0.22 -7.32 2.25
CA VAL A 58 -0.29 -7.59 0.80
C VAL A 58 0.92 -6.99 0.07
N SER A 59 1.32 -5.76 0.41
CA SER A 59 2.46 -5.08 -0.20
C SER A 59 3.78 -5.79 0.07
N PHE A 60 4.01 -6.20 1.32
CA PHE A 60 5.18 -7.00 1.70
C PHE A 60 5.20 -8.36 1.01
N THR A 61 4.05 -9.02 0.90
CA THR A 61 3.95 -10.30 0.19
C THR A 61 4.33 -10.14 -1.28
N LEU A 62 3.82 -9.10 -1.96
CA LEU A 62 4.16 -8.82 -3.35
C LEU A 62 5.65 -8.49 -3.54
N LEU A 63 6.25 -7.73 -2.63
CA LEU A 63 7.68 -7.43 -2.65
C LEU A 63 8.54 -8.68 -2.44
N LEU A 64 8.15 -9.56 -1.51
CA LEU A 64 8.87 -10.81 -1.27
C LEU A 64 8.77 -11.76 -2.47
N VAL A 65 7.60 -11.84 -3.11
CA VAL A 65 7.43 -12.62 -4.35
C VAL A 65 8.27 -12.05 -5.48
N PHE A 66 8.26 -10.72 -5.66
CA PHE A 66 9.10 -10.04 -6.64
C PHE A 66 10.59 -10.35 -6.42
N PHE A 67 11.06 -10.23 -5.18
CA PHE A 67 12.45 -10.55 -4.84
C PHE A 67 12.77 -12.03 -5.09
N LYS A 68 11.89 -12.95 -4.69
CA LYS A 68 12.11 -14.38 -4.86
C LYS A 68 12.18 -14.80 -6.33
N VAL A 69 11.24 -14.33 -7.17
CA VAL A 69 11.10 -14.77 -8.57
C VAL A 69 12.09 -14.10 -9.50
N LEU A 70 12.51 -12.87 -9.20
CA LEU A 70 13.29 -12.07 -10.14
C LEU A 70 14.71 -11.74 -9.64
N VAL A 71 15.00 -11.91 -8.35
CA VAL A 71 16.33 -11.59 -7.78
C VAL A 71 17.04 -12.81 -7.18
N ALA A 72 16.28 -13.73 -6.58
CA ALA A 72 16.83 -14.89 -5.88
C ALA A 72 16.88 -16.18 -6.72
N ASP A 73 16.55 -16.09 -8.02
CA ASP A 73 16.80 -17.12 -9.04
C ASP A 73 18.09 -16.81 -9.83
#